data_AF-A0A0A6YY26-F1
#
_entry.id   AF-A0A0A6YY26-F1
#
_cell.length_a   1.000
_cell.length_b   1.000
_cell.length_c   1.000
_cell.angle_alpha   90.00
_cell.angle_beta   90.00
_cell.angle_gamma   90.00
#
_symmetry.space_group_name_H-M   'P 1'
#
loop_
_entity.id
_entity.type
_entity.pdbx_description
1 polymer ?
#
loop_
_entity_poly.entity_id
_entity_poly.type
_entity_poly.pdbx_seq_one_letter_code
_entity_poly.pdbx_strand_id
1 'polypeptide(L)'
;MARAAPLLAVLATVLTTAAAGGDAPPGKIAVIGAGIGGSAVAHFLQQHFGPRVQIVVYEKGTVGGRLATISVNKQNYESGAASFHSLSLHMQDFVKLLDGAAETREGKELA
;
A
#
# COMPACT_ATOMS: atom_id res chain seq x y z
N MET A 1 -33.12 -24.13 44.14
CA MET A 1 -32.72 -23.76 42.77
C MET A 1 -32.16 -22.34 42.76
N ALA A 2 -30.87 -22.11 43.05
CA ALA A 2 -30.31 -20.74 43.03
C ALA A 2 -28.77 -20.69 43.19
N ARG A 3 -27.95 -21.44 42.42
CA ARG A 3 -26.47 -21.31 42.51
C ARG A 3 -25.69 -21.48 41.19
N ALA A 4 -26.32 -21.31 40.03
CA ALA A 4 -25.62 -21.35 38.74
C ALA A 4 -25.13 -19.97 38.25
N ALA A 5 -25.61 -18.88 38.86
CA ALA A 5 -25.35 -17.51 38.41
C ALA A 5 -23.87 -17.05 38.47
N PRO A 6 -23.06 -17.37 39.51
CA PRO A 6 -21.70 -16.82 39.59
C PRO A 6 -20.74 -17.50 38.62
N LEU A 7 -20.99 -18.78 38.27
CA LEU A 7 -20.14 -19.52 37.34
C LEU A 7 -20.34 -19.05 35.89
N LEU A 8 -21.59 -18.72 35.51
CA LEU A 8 -21.90 -18.16 34.19
C LEU A 8 -21.31 -16.75 34.02
N ALA A 9 -21.34 -15.93 35.08
CA ALA A 9 -20.79 -14.58 35.07
C ALA A 9 -19.25 -14.56 34.96
N VAL A 10 -18.56 -15.52 35.59
CA VAL A 10 -17.10 -15.68 35.49
C VAL A 10 -16.70 -16.21 34.11
N LEU A 11 -17.46 -17.12 33.51
CA LEU A 11 -17.19 -17.61 32.16
C LEU A 11 -17.38 -16.52 31.10
N ALA A 12 -18.36 -15.63 31.26
CA ALA A 12 -18.58 -14.49 30.36
C ALA A 12 -17.46 -13.42 30.45
N THR A 13 -16.89 -13.19 31.64
CA THR A 13 -15.75 -12.28 31.82
C THR A 13 -14.44 -12.86 31.29
N VAL A 14 -14.21 -14.17 31.43
CA VAL A 14 -13.02 -14.83 30.86
C VAL A 14 -13.05 -14.83 29.32
N LEU A 15 -14.23 -14.95 28.71
CA LEU A 15 -14.35 -14.92 27.24
C LEU A 15 -14.17 -13.52 26.63
N THR A 16 -14.45 -12.45 27.38
CA THR A 16 -14.28 -11.06 26.91
C THR A 16 -12.84 -10.56 27.02
N THR A 17 -12.01 -11.14 27.87
CA THR A 17 -10.58 -10.77 28.00
C THR A 17 -9.66 -11.45 26.97
N ALA A 18 -10.13 -12.51 26.29
CA ALA A 18 -9.33 -13.21 25.27
C ALA A 18 -9.27 -12.47 23.91
N ALA A 19 -10.07 -11.42 23.71
CA ALA A 19 -10.14 -10.64 22.48
C ALA A 19 -9.36 -9.31 22.54
N ALA A 20 -8.52 -9.09 23.56
CA ALA A 20 -7.74 -7.87 23.72
C ALA A 20 -6.30 -8.01 23.15
N GLY A 21 -6.18 -8.59 21.96
CA GLY A 21 -5.01 -8.42 21.09
C GLY A 21 -5.43 -7.47 19.96
N GLY A 22 -5.45 -6.16 20.25
CA GLY A 22 -6.14 -5.17 19.43
C GLY A 22 -5.68 -5.12 17.97
N ASP A 23 -6.66 -5.23 17.08
CA ASP A 23 -6.61 -5.06 15.62
C ASP A 23 -6.41 -3.58 15.20
N ALA A 24 -5.66 -2.81 16.00
CA ALA A 24 -5.44 -1.40 15.74
C ALA A 24 -4.47 -1.25 14.56
N PRO A 25 -4.79 -0.43 13.54
CA PRO A 25 -3.91 -0.25 12.40
C PRO A 25 -2.55 0.28 12.86
N PRO A 26 -1.44 -0.15 12.23
CA PRO A 26 -0.10 0.28 12.62
C PRO A 26 0.03 1.80 12.50
N GLY A 27 0.65 2.45 13.49
CA GLY A 27 0.87 3.90 13.45
C GLY A 27 1.89 4.33 12.40
N LYS A 28 2.89 3.49 12.11
CA LYS A 28 3.94 3.74 11.11
C LYS A 28 4.33 2.45 10.39
N ILE A 29 4.53 2.54 9.08
CA ILE A 29 5.07 1.47 8.24
C ILE A 29 6.29 2.01 7.48
N ALA A 30 7.38 1.24 7.48
CA ALA A 30 8.55 1.51 6.65
C ALA A 30 8.54 0.60 5.41
N VAL A 31 8.68 1.18 4.23
CA VAL A 31 8.86 0.46 2.97
C VAL A 31 10.30 0.69 2.49
N ILE A 32 11.03 -0.39 2.21
CA ILE A 32 12.42 -0.30 1.75
C ILE A 32 12.47 -0.56 0.25
N GLY A 33 12.94 0.44 -0.50
CA GLY A 33 12.95 0.51 -1.95
C GLY A 33 11.75 1.27 -2.51
N ALA A 34 12.01 2.25 -3.39
CA ALA A 34 11.02 3.04 -4.13
C ALA A 34 10.96 2.64 -5.63
N GLY A 35 11.25 1.37 -5.93
CA GLY A 35 10.92 0.77 -7.22
C GLY A 35 9.42 0.47 -7.35
N ILE A 36 9.00 -0.09 -8.48
CA ILE A 36 7.59 -0.39 -8.76
C ILE A 36 6.87 -1.15 -7.63
N GLY A 37 7.50 -2.17 -7.06
CA GLY A 37 6.91 -2.95 -5.97
C GLY A 37 6.78 -2.17 -4.67
N GLY A 38 7.81 -1.42 -4.28
CA GLY A 38 7.76 -0.63 -3.04
C GLY A 38 6.79 0.55 -3.14
N SER A 39 6.78 1.25 -4.26
CA SER A 39 5.81 2.32 -4.53
C SER A 39 4.38 1.79 -4.61
N ALA A 40 4.15 0.63 -5.24
CA ALA A 40 2.84 -0.02 -5.26
C ALA A 40 2.37 -0.43 -3.87
N VAL A 41 3.25 -1.04 -3.06
CA VAL A 41 2.94 -1.41 -1.67
C VAL A 41 2.61 -0.17 -0.85
N ALA A 42 3.38 0.91 -0.94
CA ALA A 42 3.08 2.15 -0.25
C ALA A 42 1.69 2.69 -0.63
N HIS A 43 1.35 2.66 -1.93
CA HIS A 43 0.03 3.06 -2.42
C HIS A 43 -1.10 2.21 -1.83
N PHE A 44 -1.02 0.89 -1.93
CA PHE A 44 -2.08 -0.01 -1.46
C PHE A 44 -2.20 -0.04 0.07
N LEU A 45 -1.09 0.08 0.80
CA LEU A 45 -1.12 0.24 2.26
C LEU A 45 -1.82 1.54 2.66
N GLN A 46 -1.58 2.63 1.93
CA GLN A 46 -2.25 3.90 2.20
C GLN A 46 -3.76 3.81 1.94
N GLN A 47 -4.18 3.10 0.89
CA GLN A 47 -5.59 2.86 0.59
C GLN A 47 -6.24 1.97 1.66
N HIS A 48 -5.54 0.93 2.11
CA HIS A 48 -6.07 -0.04 3.06
C HIS A 48 -6.27 0.56 4.46
N PHE A 49 -5.27 1.28 4.98
CA PHE A 49 -5.31 1.82 6.34
C PHE A 49 -5.80 3.28 6.42
N GLY A 50 -5.91 3.96 5.28
CA GLY A 50 -6.31 5.36 5.19
C GLY A 50 -5.22 6.33 5.65
N PRO A 51 -5.53 7.63 5.79
CA PRO A 51 -4.53 8.68 6.08
C PRO A 51 -3.93 8.62 7.50
N ARG A 52 -4.42 7.73 8.35
CA ARG A 52 -3.99 7.61 9.76
C ARG A 52 -2.69 6.85 9.94
N VAL A 53 -2.30 6.01 8.97
CA VAL A 53 -1.00 5.35 8.99
C VAL A 53 0.05 6.25 8.34
N GLN A 54 1.19 6.42 9.01
CA GLN A 54 2.35 7.07 8.41
C GLN A 54 3.16 6.05 7.62
N ILE A 55 3.20 6.19 6.29
CA ILE A 55 4.03 5.35 5.42
C ILE A 55 5.29 6.11 5.06
N VAL A 56 6.45 5.52 5.34
CA VAL A 56 7.75 6.09 5.00
C VAL A 56 8.47 5.16 4.04
N VAL A 57 8.75 5.65 2.84
CA VAL A 57 9.52 4.91 1.83
C VAL A 57 10.98 5.35 1.88
N TYR A 58 11.89 4.38 2.04
CA TYR A 58 13.33 4.62 2.02
C TYR A 58 13.92 4.07 0.74
N GLU A 59 14.59 4.93 -0.05
CA GLU A 59 15.30 4.54 -1.26
C GLU A 59 16.74 5.05 -1.18
N LYS A 60 17.68 4.17 -1.53
CA LYS A 60 19.11 4.50 -1.53
C LYS A 60 19.55 5.08 -2.87
N GLY A 61 18.99 4.57 -3.96
CA GLY A 61 19.31 4.95 -5.32
C GLY A 61 18.26 5.85 -5.95
N THR A 62 17.97 5.58 -7.22
CA THR A 62 16.98 6.34 -7.99
C THR A 62 15.57 5.80 -7.76
N VAL A 63 14.62 6.70 -7.49
CA VAL A 63 13.19 6.37 -7.47
C VAL A 63 12.77 5.74 -8.80
N GLY A 64 11.92 4.72 -8.75
CA GLY A 64 11.55 3.89 -9.93
C GLY A 64 12.39 2.61 -10.03
N GLY A 65 13.61 2.60 -9.47
CA GLY A 65 14.47 1.42 -9.43
C GLY A 65 14.81 0.91 -10.82
N ARG A 66 14.28 -0.26 -11.20
CA ARG A 66 14.50 -0.88 -12.52
C ARG A 66 13.51 -0.40 -13.59
N LEU A 67 12.48 0.36 -13.23
CA LEU A 67 11.70 1.13 -14.20
C LEU A 67 12.44 2.45 -14.39
N ALA A 68 13.31 2.50 -15.40
CA ALA A 68 14.28 3.57 -15.54
C ALA A 68 14.42 3.98 -17.01
N THR A 69 14.21 5.27 -17.25
CA THR A 69 14.41 5.91 -18.55
C THR A 69 15.69 6.74 -18.50
N ILE A 70 16.54 6.62 -19.52
CA ILE A 70 17.72 7.47 -19.70
C ILE A 70 17.52 8.41 -20.88
N SER A 71 18.13 9.59 -20.84
CA SER A 71 18.10 10.53 -21.95
C SER A 71 19.44 10.53 -22.68
N VAL A 72 19.42 10.29 -23.99
CA VAL A 72 20.59 10.32 -24.87
C VAL A 72 20.24 11.18 -26.08
N ASN A 73 21.03 12.19 -26.40
CA ASN A 73 20.76 13.13 -27.51
C ASN A 73 19.34 13.73 -27.48
N LYS A 74 18.84 14.08 -26.29
CA LYS A 74 17.46 14.60 -26.08
C LYS A 74 16.35 13.61 -26.45
N GLN A 75 16.67 12.33 -26.58
CA GLN A 75 15.71 11.24 -26.78
C GLN A 75 15.70 10.35 -25.53
N ASN A 76 14.52 9.91 -25.13
CA ASN A 76 14.34 9.09 -23.94
C ASN A 76 14.28 7.62 -24.32
N TYR A 77 15.00 6.77 -23.58
CA TYR A 77 15.10 5.34 -23.81
C TYR A 77 14.88 4.56 -22.52
N GLU A 78 14.10 3.48 -22.60
CA GLU A 78 13.94 2.55 -21.48
C GLU A 78 15.24 1.75 -21.29
N SER A 79 15.91 2.01 -20.17
CA SER A 79 17.18 1.36 -19.79
C SER A 79 16.98 0.12 -18.91
N GLY A 80 15.75 -0.07 -18.39
CA GLY A 80 15.37 -1.18 -17.54
C GLY A 80 14.18 -1.95 -18.11
N ALA A 81 13.01 -1.85 -17.48
CA ALA A 81 11.82 -2.54 -17.98
C ALA A 81 11.23 -1.83 -19.21
N ALA A 82 11.55 -2.34 -20.39
CA ALA A 82 11.14 -1.76 -21.66
C ALA A 82 9.90 -2.41 -22.30
N SER A 83 9.49 -3.61 -21.87
CA SER A 83 8.38 -4.33 -22.48
C SER A 83 7.64 -5.18 -21.46
N PHE A 84 6.31 -5.06 -21.46
CA PHE A 84 5.42 -5.85 -20.61
C PHE A 84 4.52 -6.72 -21.49
N HIS A 85 4.43 -8.01 -21.16
CA HIS A 85 3.60 -8.93 -21.93
C HIS A 85 2.11 -8.61 -21.71
N SER A 86 1.26 -8.75 -22.73
CA SER A 86 -0.18 -8.43 -22.64
C SER A 86 -0.92 -9.25 -21.58
N LEU A 87 -0.47 -10.49 -21.34
CA LEU A 87 -1.02 -11.37 -20.30
C LEU A 87 -0.57 -11.03 -18.87
N SER A 88 0.22 -9.97 -18.66
CA SER A 88 0.66 -9.52 -17.34
C SER A 88 -0.47 -8.75 -16.64
N LEU A 89 -1.62 -9.39 -16.40
CA LEU A 89 -2.87 -8.70 -16.04
C LEU A 89 -2.73 -7.79 -14.81
N HIS A 90 -2.01 -8.22 -13.77
CA HIS A 90 -1.73 -7.37 -12.60
C HIS A 90 -0.99 -6.08 -12.94
N MET A 91 -0.04 -6.12 -13.86
CA MET A 91 0.67 -4.93 -14.31
C MET A 91 -0.23 -4.07 -15.20
N GLN A 92 -1.00 -4.69 -16.10
CA GLN A 92 -1.93 -3.96 -16.98
C GLN A 92 -2.97 -3.19 -16.18
N ASP A 93 -3.56 -3.82 -15.16
CA ASP A 93 -4.57 -3.18 -14.33
C ASP A 93 -3.94 -2.13 -13.40
N PHE A 94 -2.70 -2.35 -12.95
CA PHE A 94 -1.96 -1.36 -12.18
C PHE A 94 -1.64 -0.09 -13.00
N VAL A 95 -1.27 -0.23 -14.28
CA VAL A 95 -1.07 0.93 -15.17
C VAL A 95 -2.36 1.71 -15.34
N LYS A 96 -3.49 1.05 -15.63
CA LYS A 96 -4.81 1.71 -15.75
C LYS A 96 -5.21 2.47 -14.49
N LEU A 97 -4.93 1.88 -13.31
CA LEU A 97 -5.17 2.52 -12.03
C LEU A 97 -4.38 3.82 -11.88
N LEU A 98 -3.12 3.83 -12.32
CA LEU A 98 -2.25 5.01 -12.24
C LEU A 98 -2.59 6.08 -13.29
N ASP A 99 -2.94 5.68 -14.52
CA ASP A 99 -3.31 6.61 -15.57
C ASP A 99 -4.58 7.39 -15.20
N GLY A 100 -5.62 6.71 -14.69
CA GLY A 100 -6.82 7.40 -14.19
C GLY A 100 -6.55 8.31 -12.98
N ALA A 101 -5.54 7.98 -12.17
CA ALA A 101 -5.11 8.84 -11.07
C ALA A 101 -4.33 10.09 -11.54
N ALA A 102 -3.64 10.02 -12.68
CA ALA A 102 -2.93 11.16 -13.28
C ALA A 102 -3.92 12.18 -13.88
N GLU A 103 -4.95 11.73 -14.59
CA GLU A 103 -6.00 12.60 -15.15
C GLU A 103 -6.74 13.39 -14.06
N THR A 104 -6.98 12.76 -12.91
CA THR A 104 -7.64 13.39 -11.75
C THR A 104 -6.78 14.51 -11.13
N ARG A 105 -5.45 14.45 -11.28
CA ARG A 105 -4.52 15.46 -10.72
C ARG A 105 -4.38 16.67 -11.63
N GLU A 106 -4.27 16.47 -12.95
CA GLU A 106 -4.25 17.61 -13.89
C GLU A 106 -5.55 18.43 -13.83
N GLY A 107 -6.71 17.79 -13.69
CA GLY A 107 -7.98 18.49 -13.51
C GLY A 107 -8.11 19.28 -12.20
N LYS A 108 -7.21 19.07 -11.23
CA LYS A 108 -7.20 19.75 -9.93
C LYS A 108 -6.15 20.85 -9.83
N GLU A 109 -5.16 20.86 -10.70
CA GLU A 109 -4.13 21.92 -10.79
C GLU A 109 -4.60 23.10 -11.66
N LEU A 110 -5.67 22.91 -12.41
CA LEU A 110 -6.31 23.91 -13.27
C LEU A 110 -7.57 24.56 -12.66
N ALA A 111 -7.84 24.35 -11.36
CA ALA A 111 -9.01 24.85 -10.63
C ALA A 111 -8.64 25.76 -9.45
#